data_AF-A0AAN6RH79-F1
#
_entry.id   AF-A0AAN6RH79-F1
#
_cell.length_a   1.000
_cell.length_b   1.000
_cell.length_c   1.000
_cell.angle_alpha   90.00
_cell.angle_beta   90.00
_cell.angle_gamma   90.00
#
_symmetry.space_group_name_H-M   'P 1'
#
loop_
_entity.id
_entity.type
_entity.pdbx_description
1 polymer ?
#
loop_
_entity_poly.entity_id
_entity_poly.type
_entity_poly.pdbx_seq_one_letter_code
_entity_poly.pdbx_strand_id
1 'polypeptide(L)'
;MESIPTKQVFTMTARNAQKLFQQEGRESDIGDPLAPELVDQSAEVKEHQDATNYIHDLEKELKEKDERISHLEAQLKQAHQRIEDTAEDQKQLQVDLNQEKISVKFYRRLKDDAEERANAYQKKMMEAFEKEKDVESLHTKMRCLETEVDSLRQSNTEFANKLRFNEEFYHELEKKLLARLDEKEKACLTSVDDLAKQKIRNDQLSEDNRVIEEQYQDVMESMESVSINLTADFNASKEHARMVELQLNALISEIKPLCCFYAQASDILSIYEGLIKQILNVTEPNISFSPNLAKELSKRQQVCKDSCEAFEIIRSTFAKDNVHQNDDDQQLSELAASAANMDTRMSNINRDMIQFLLALEHRPGIREVIKYKYQHLTKSI
;
A
#
# COMPACT_ATOMS: atom_id res chain seq x y z
N MET A 1 52.21 75.28 62.16
CA MET A 1 53.11 76.03 61.27
C MET A 1 52.43 77.36 61.01
N GLU A 2 52.61 78.33 61.90
CA GLU A 2 53.81 79.21 61.93
C GLU A 2 53.77 80.16 60.72
N SER A 3 54.01 81.45 60.81
CA SER A 3 54.25 82.37 61.92
C SER A 3 54.20 83.78 61.30
N ILE A 4 53.55 84.70 62.00
CA ILE A 4 53.84 86.15 62.02
C ILE A 4 55.37 86.30 62.29
N PRO A 5 56.16 87.31 61.83
CA PRO A 5 55.92 88.75 61.97
C PRO A 5 56.55 89.67 60.89
N THR A 6 56.26 90.97 60.82
CA THR A 6 57.01 92.08 61.47
C THR A 6 56.26 93.39 61.12
N LYS A 7 55.87 94.36 61.98
CA LYS A 7 56.51 95.02 63.15
C LYS A 7 57.91 95.54 62.76
N GLN A 8 58.22 96.82 62.66
CA GLN A 8 58.27 97.81 63.75
C GLN A 8 58.95 99.08 63.16
N VAL A 9 58.49 100.29 63.52
CA VAL A 9 59.21 101.27 64.38
C VAL A 9 60.23 102.14 63.63
N PHE A 10 60.07 103.46 63.73
CA PHE A 10 61.00 104.39 64.40
C PHE A 10 60.39 105.81 64.27
N THR A 11 59.90 106.40 65.38
CA THR A 11 60.55 107.50 66.16
C THR A 11 60.34 108.89 65.57
N MET A 12 60.25 110.00 66.30
CA MET A 12 60.32 110.37 67.73
C MET A 12 59.74 111.81 67.75
N THR A 13 58.91 112.19 68.73
CA THR A 13 59.33 113.02 69.89
C THR A 13 59.77 114.42 69.48
N ALA A 14 58.90 115.43 69.56
CA ALA A 14 58.55 116.19 70.78
C ALA A 14 59.71 116.99 71.38
N ARG A 15 59.36 118.23 71.76
CA ARG A 15 60.12 119.18 72.63
C ARG A 15 61.31 119.82 71.91
N ASN A 16 61.61 121.11 72.05
CA ASN A 16 61.41 122.08 73.11
C ASN A 16 61.05 123.42 72.45
N ALA A 17 60.02 124.13 72.89
CA ALA A 17 59.95 124.84 74.17
C ALA A 17 60.84 126.08 74.18
N GLN A 18 60.25 127.16 74.71
CA GLN A 18 60.92 128.05 75.66
C GLN A 18 61.98 128.98 75.01
N LYS A 19 61.96 130.29 75.24
CA LYS A 19 61.39 131.07 76.33
C LYS A 19 62.03 132.47 76.28
N LEU A 20 61.43 133.40 77.02
CA LEU A 20 62.09 134.53 77.71
C LEU A 20 62.63 135.61 76.76
N PHE A 21 62.58 136.91 77.02
CA PHE A 21 62.27 137.69 78.21
C PHE A 21 62.01 139.12 77.66
N GLN A 22 60.93 139.81 78.03
CA GLN A 22 60.87 140.64 79.24
C GLN A 22 62.09 141.54 79.44
N GLN A 23 61.89 142.85 79.31
CA GLN A 23 61.96 143.87 80.39
C GLN A 23 62.05 145.25 79.73
N GLU A 24 61.11 146.17 79.99
CA GLU A 24 61.12 147.10 81.15
C GLU A 24 62.44 147.90 81.16
N GLY A 25 62.49 149.22 81.03
CA GLY A 25 61.63 150.24 81.60
C GLY A 25 62.47 151.14 82.52
N ARG A 26 62.16 152.44 82.52
CA ARG A 26 62.45 153.46 83.57
C ARG A 26 63.90 153.97 83.67
N GLU A 27 64.12 155.27 83.45
CA GLU A 27 63.90 156.45 84.35
C GLU A 27 65.00 156.62 85.41
N SER A 28 65.33 157.90 85.66
CA SER A 28 66.06 158.53 86.78
C SER A 28 67.54 158.88 86.46
N ASP A 29 67.95 160.12 86.23
CA ASP A 29 67.87 161.38 87.03
C ASP A 29 69.10 161.59 87.95
N ILE A 30 69.40 162.88 88.21
CA ILE A 30 70.42 163.51 89.09
C ILE A 30 71.81 163.74 88.43
N GLY A 31 72.47 164.91 88.40
CA GLY A 31 72.30 166.26 88.98
C GLY A 31 73.68 166.99 88.93
N ASP A 32 73.78 168.22 88.40
CA ASP A 32 74.14 169.49 89.10
C ASP A 32 75.64 169.91 88.93
N PRO A 33 76.14 171.17 89.15
CA PRO A 33 75.61 172.54 88.99
C PRO A 33 76.57 173.55 88.23
N LEU A 34 76.13 174.83 88.12
CA LEU A 34 76.83 176.13 87.87
C LEU A 34 76.94 176.62 86.40
N ALA A 35 76.12 177.57 85.90
CA ALA A 35 75.99 179.04 86.14
C ALA A 35 76.91 179.91 85.21
N PRO A 36 76.61 181.19 84.91
CA PRO A 36 75.62 181.65 83.91
C PRO A 36 76.15 182.71 82.90
N GLU A 37 75.33 183.02 81.89
CA GLU A 37 75.33 184.16 80.93
C GLU A 37 76.26 184.11 79.69
N LEU A 38 75.68 183.88 78.49
CA LEU A 38 75.42 184.94 77.47
C LEU A 38 74.79 184.34 76.19
N VAL A 39 73.90 185.15 75.61
CA VAL A 39 72.88 184.89 74.57
C VAL A 39 73.47 184.72 73.14
N ASP A 40 72.72 184.00 72.28
CA ASP A 40 72.79 183.83 70.80
C ASP A 40 73.67 182.72 70.19
N GLN A 41 73.08 181.54 69.87
CA GLN A 41 73.39 180.66 68.70
C GLN A 41 72.56 179.34 68.69
N SER A 42 71.25 179.39 68.41
CA SER A 42 70.31 178.24 68.50
C SER A 42 69.82 177.64 67.16
N ALA A 43 70.56 177.78 66.05
CA ALA A 43 70.10 177.33 64.72
C ALA A 43 70.71 176.03 64.16
N GLU A 44 71.93 175.62 64.55
CA GLU A 44 72.64 174.48 63.90
C GLU A 44 72.28 173.08 64.45
N VAL A 45 71.58 172.97 65.58
CA VAL A 45 71.28 171.67 66.23
C VAL A 45 70.21 170.86 65.48
N LYS A 46 69.41 171.49 64.61
CA LYS A 46 68.35 170.80 63.85
C LYS A 46 68.88 169.95 62.68
N GLU A 47 69.95 170.39 62.03
CA GLU A 47 70.46 169.73 60.82
C GLU A 47 71.15 168.39 61.11
N HIS A 48 71.70 168.25 62.33
CA HIS A 48 72.37 167.03 62.78
C HIS A 48 71.40 165.88 63.13
N GLN A 49 70.12 166.20 63.38
CA GLN A 49 69.11 165.23 63.79
C GLN A 49 68.37 164.61 62.58
N ASP A 50 68.25 165.34 61.47
CA ASP A 50 67.68 164.82 60.22
C ASP A 50 68.65 163.85 59.50
N ALA A 51 69.96 164.11 59.57
CA ALA A 51 70.98 163.24 58.99
C ALA A 51 71.08 161.86 59.68
N THR A 52 70.81 161.79 60.98
CA THR A 52 70.84 160.52 61.75
C THR A 52 69.64 159.64 61.46
N ASN A 53 68.46 160.23 61.22
CA ASN A 53 67.27 159.47 60.83
C ASN A 53 67.42 158.85 59.42
N TYR A 54 68.03 159.55 58.47
CA TYR A 54 68.28 159.03 57.12
C TYR A 54 69.22 157.82 57.08
N ILE A 55 70.25 157.82 57.93
CA ILE A 55 71.18 156.68 58.06
C ILE A 55 70.46 155.46 58.63
N HIS A 56 69.58 155.65 59.61
CA HIS A 56 68.85 154.54 60.22
C HIS A 56 67.87 153.88 59.25
N ASP A 57 67.22 154.66 58.37
CA ASP A 57 66.33 154.14 57.32
C ASP A 57 67.10 153.32 56.26
N LEU A 58 68.31 153.75 55.89
CA LEU A 58 69.17 152.98 54.99
C LEU A 58 69.65 151.67 55.61
N GLU A 59 70.01 151.66 56.90
CA GLU A 59 70.38 150.43 57.62
C GLU A 59 69.22 149.44 57.72
N LYS A 60 67.98 149.95 57.84
CA LYS A 60 66.77 149.14 57.82
C LYS A 60 66.49 148.55 56.43
N GLU A 61 66.61 149.35 55.37
CA GLU A 61 66.50 148.87 53.98
C GLU A 61 67.56 147.80 53.67
N LEU A 62 68.78 147.95 54.20
CA LEU A 62 69.87 147.02 53.98
C LEU A 62 69.60 145.68 54.69
N LYS A 63 69.10 145.72 55.93
CA LYS A 63 68.61 144.52 56.63
C LYS A 63 67.44 143.85 55.90
N GLU A 64 66.46 144.60 55.42
CA GLU A 64 65.33 144.03 54.67
C GLU A 64 65.78 143.39 53.35
N LYS A 65 66.79 143.95 52.68
CA LYS A 65 67.40 143.35 51.48
C LYS A 65 68.18 142.07 51.79
N ASP A 66 68.95 142.04 52.88
CA ASP A 66 69.67 140.83 53.30
C ASP A 66 68.70 139.71 53.70
N GLU A 67 67.60 140.03 54.40
CA GLU A 67 66.53 139.08 54.71
C GLU A 67 65.88 138.55 53.42
N ARG A 68 65.68 139.40 52.41
CA ARG A 68 65.09 139.00 51.13
C ARG A 68 66.02 138.16 50.28
N ILE A 69 67.32 138.43 50.29
CA ILE A 69 68.35 137.59 49.66
C ILE A 69 68.36 136.22 50.34
N SER A 70 68.41 136.18 51.67
CA SER A 70 68.36 134.94 52.45
C SER A 70 67.08 134.13 52.15
N HIS A 71 65.93 134.80 52.02
CA HIS A 71 64.67 134.16 51.66
C HIS A 71 64.68 133.58 50.23
N LEU A 72 65.23 134.31 49.25
CA LEU A 72 65.34 133.85 47.87
C LEU A 72 66.32 132.68 47.73
N GLU A 73 67.45 132.70 48.45
CA GLU A 73 68.40 131.58 48.49
C GLU A 73 67.78 130.32 49.10
N ALA A 74 66.95 130.47 50.14
CA ALA A 74 66.20 129.36 50.71
C ALA A 74 65.18 128.78 49.71
N GLN A 75 64.47 129.62 48.96
CA GLN A 75 63.55 129.16 47.90
C GLN A 75 64.29 128.47 46.76
N LEU A 76 65.47 128.96 46.37
CA LEU A 76 66.29 128.35 45.32
C LEU A 76 66.80 126.97 45.74
N LYS A 77 67.28 126.83 46.98
CA LYS A 77 67.63 125.53 47.58
C LYS A 77 66.44 124.58 47.60
N GLN A 78 65.27 125.05 48.03
CA GLN A 78 64.06 124.21 48.07
C GLN A 78 63.60 123.78 46.66
N ALA A 79 63.72 124.65 45.66
CA ALA A 79 63.41 124.31 44.27
C ALA A 79 64.42 123.32 43.67
N HIS A 80 65.71 123.47 43.96
CA HIS A 80 66.74 122.50 43.57
C HIS A 80 66.49 121.14 44.20
N GLN A 81 66.16 121.08 45.49
CA GLN A 81 65.82 119.83 46.17
C GLN A 81 64.60 119.14 45.53
N ARG A 82 63.55 119.89 45.18
CA ARG A 82 62.37 119.33 44.48
C ARG A 82 62.69 118.80 43.08
N ILE A 83 63.62 119.43 42.37
CA ILE A 83 64.08 118.96 41.06
C ILE A 83 64.89 117.66 41.21
N GLU A 84 65.75 117.57 42.23
CA GLU A 84 66.47 116.34 42.54
C GLU A 84 65.52 115.21 42.94
N ASP A 85 64.55 115.49 43.83
CA ASP A 85 63.53 114.53 44.26
C ASP A 85 62.69 114.03 43.08
N THR A 86 62.26 114.91 42.16
CA THR A 86 61.50 114.50 40.96
C THR A 86 62.35 113.72 39.95
N ALA A 87 63.65 114.02 39.84
CA ALA A 87 64.57 113.23 39.02
C ALA A 87 64.81 111.83 39.61
N GLU A 88 64.78 111.70 40.93
CA GLU A 88 64.88 110.42 41.63
C GLU A 88 63.59 109.60 41.49
N ASP A 89 62.41 110.23 41.63
CA ASP A 89 61.10 109.60 41.38
C ASP A 89 60.95 109.11 39.93
N GLN A 90 61.45 109.86 38.94
CA GLN A 90 61.45 109.42 37.54
C GLN A 90 62.32 108.19 37.30
N LYS A 91 63.49 108.11 37.95
CA LYS A 91 64.34 106.92 37.90
C LYS A 91 63.64 105.72 38.53
N GLN A 92 62.98 105.92 39.68
CA GLN A 92 62.23 104.86 40.35
C GLN A 92 61.08 104.35 39.46
N LEU A 93 60.30 105.25 38.86
CA LEU A 93 59.22 104.88 37.94
C LEU A 93 59.74 104.15 36.69
N GLN A 94 60.92 104.50 36.20
CA GLN A 94 61.55 103.81 35.07
C GLN A 94 61.99 102.38 35.44
N VAL A 95 62.50 102.18 36.66
CA VAL A 95 62.80 100.86 37.21
C VAL A 95 61.52 100.04 37.33
N ASP A 96 60.47 100.60 37.91
CA ASP A 96 59.17 99.92 38.09
C ASP A 96 58.55 99.55 36.73
N LEU A 97 58.60 100.47 35.75
CA LEU A 97 58.14 100.20 34.38
C LEU A 97 58.93 99.07 33.72
N ASN A 98 60.24 99.02 33.94
CA ASN A 98 61.09 97.95 33.39
C ASN A 98 60.81 96.61 34.07
N GLN A 99 60.60 96.60 35.39
CA GLN A 99 60.22 95.42 36.14
C GLN A 99 58.86 94.89 35.70
N GLU A 100 57.90 95.78 35.44
CA GLU A 100 56.58 95.39 34.94
C GLU A 100 56.62 94.91 33.48
N LYS A 101 57.47 95.50 32.64
CA LYS A 101 57.73 94.94 31.29
C LYS A 101 58.32 93.54 31.35
N ILE A 102 59.18 93.26 32.33
CA ILE A 102 59.75 91.92 32.55
C ILE A 102 58.68 90.96 33.06
N SER A 103 57.85 91.37 34.03
CA SER A 103 56.75 90.55 34.57
C SER A 103 55.74 90.19 33.48
N VAL A 104 55.32 91.16 32.65
CA VAL A 104 54.41 90.94 31.52
C VAL A 104 55.01 89.97 30.50
N LYS A 105 56.31 90.07 30.18
CA LYS A 105 56.98 89.11 29.28
C LYS A 105 57.02 87.70 29.86
N PHE A 106 57.29 87.58 31.17
CA PHE A 106 57.29 86.30 31.86
C PHE A 106 55.91 85.65 31.84
N TYR A 107 54.86 86.37 32.23
CA TYR A 107 53.49 85.83 32.23
C TYR A 107 52.97 85.52 30.83
N ARG A 108 53.40 86.28 29.80
CA ARG A 108 53.08 85.96 28.41
C ARG A 108 53.69 84.61 28.00
N ARG A 109 54.99 84.40 28.25
CA ARG A 109 55.63 83.09 27.99
C ARG A 109 54.95 81.97 28.76
N LEU A 110 54.64 82.19 30.04
CA LEU A 110 53.95 81.19 30.86
C LEU A 110 52.57 80.83 30.28
N LYS A 111 51.84 81.82 29.78
CA LYS A 111 50.56 81.63 29.09
C LYS A 111 50.76 80.83 27.79
N ASP A 112 51.71 81.22 26.94
CA ASP A 112 51.98 80.56 25.66
C ASP A 112 52.38 79.08 25.89
N ASP A 113 53.28 78.80 26.86
CA ASP A 113 53.68 77.44 27.25
C ASP A 113 52.51 76.61 27.81
N ALA A 114 51.54 77.26 28.47
CA ALA A 114 50.35 76.60 28.98
C ALA A 114 49.36 76.30 27.84
N GLU A 115 49.18 77.22 26.89
CA GLU A 115 48.35 77.02 25.70
C GLU A 115 48.94 75.92 24.79
N GLU A 116 50.25 75.89 24.56
CA GLU A 116 50.91 74.82 23.81
C GLU A 116 50.71 73.44 24.48
N ARG A 117 50.89 73.37 25.80
CA ARG A 117 50.62 72.13 26.56
C ARG A 117 49.16 71.71 26.49
N ALA A 118 48.23 72.64 26.65
CA ALA A 118 46.79 72.37 26.54
C ALA A 118 46.43 71.84 25.14
N ASN A 119 46.94 72.47 24.08
CA ASN A 119 46.75 72.03 22.70
C ASN A 119 47.35 70.63 22.44
N ALA A 120 48.54 70.36 22.97
CA ALA A 120 49.16 69.04 22.87
C ALA A 120 48.34 67.96 23.60
N TYR A 121 47.81 68.26 24.79
CA TYR A 121 46.90 67.35 25.50
C TYR A 121 45.58 67.15 24.77
N GLN A 122 44.98 68.22 24.22
CA GLN A 122 43.77 68.14 23.41
C GLN A 122 43.98 67.25 22.18
N LYS A 123 45.09 67.41 21.46
CA LYS A 123 45.41 66.57 20.30
C LYS A 123 45.57 65.10 20.70
N LYS A 124 46.32 64.81 21.78
CA LYS A 124 46.48 63.44 22.29
C LYS A 124 45.15 62.82 22.73
N MET A 125 44.26 63.62 23.33
CA MET A 125 42.92 63.18 23.73
C MET A 125 42.05 62.85 22.51
N MET A 126 42.08 63.66 21.45
CA MET A 126 41.38 63.35 20.20
C MET A 126 41.93 62.09 19.53
N GLU A 127 43.26 61.94 19.45
CA GLU A 127 43.88 60.71 18.92
C GLU A 127 43.52 59.47 19.75
N ALA A 128 43.37 59.61 21.07
CA ALA A 128 42.91 58.52 21.93
C ALA A 128 41.45 58.16 21.67
N PHE A 129 40.57 59.15 21.49
CA PHE A 129 39.16 58.91 21.13
C PHE A 129 38.98 58.27 19.76
N GLU A 130 39.80 58.65 18.77
CA GLU A 130 39.77 57.99 17.46
C GLU A 130 40.14 56.51 17.58
N LYS A 131 41.20 56.19 18.35
CA LYS A 131 41.59 54.80 18.63
C LYS A 131 40.51 54.04 19.41
N GLU A 132 39.88 54.67 20.39
CA GLU A 132 38.78 54.07 21.14
C GLU A 132 37.60 53.73 20.21
N LYS A 133 37.23 54.65 19.32
CA LYS A 133 36.19 54.43 18.30
C LYS A 133 36.53 53.28 17.34
N ASP A 134 37.79 53.19 16.89
CA ASP A 134 38.24 52.09 16.03
C ASP A 134 38.18 50.75 16.79
N VAL A 135 38.57 50.74 18.06
CA VAL A 135 38.48 49.56 18.93
C VAL A 135 37.03 49.16 19.15
N GLU A 136 36.10 50.09 19.39
CA GLU A 136 34.67 49.83 19.49
C GLU A 136 34.09 49.28 18.17
N SER A 137 34.51 49.82 17.02
CA SER A 137 34.13 49.29 15.71
C SER A 137 34.64 47.86 15.50
N LEU A 138 35.82 47.53 15.99
CA LEU A 138 36.36 46.17 15.91
C LEU A 138 35.62 45.22 16.88
N HIS A 139 35.33 45.66 18.10
CA HIS A 139 34.58 44.87 19.08
C HIS A 139 33.15 44.57 18.62
N THR A 140 32.48 45.55 18.01
CA THR A 140 31.14 45.33 17.44
C THR A 140 31.19 44.32 16.30
N LYS A 141 32.17 44.43 15.40
CA LYS A 141 32.38 43.45 14.32
C LYS A 141 32.72 42.05 14.86
N MET A 142 33.56 41.96 15.88
CA MET A 142 33.92 40.71 16.54
C MET A 142 32.67 40.05 17.13
N ARG A 143 31.84 40.81 17.85
CA ARG A 143 30.57 40.33 18.41
C ARG A 143 29.61 39.83 17.32
N CYS A 144 29.48 40.55 16.21
CA CYS A 144 28.66 40.11 15.08
C CYS A 144 29.17 38.78 14.50
N LEU A 145 30.48 38.64 14.29
CA LEU A 145 31.08 37.39 13.79
C LEU A 145 30.93 36.23 14.77
N GLU A 146 31.06 36.47 16.08
CA GLU A 146 30.80 35.46 17.11
C GLU A 146 29.35 34.96 17.04
N THR A 147 28.37 35.87 16.93
CA THR A 147 26.96 35.49 16.79
C THR A 147 26.68 34.73 15.50
N GLU A 148 27.35 35.06 14.40
CA GLU A 148 27.23 34.35 13.12
C GLU A 148 27.82 32.93 13.22
N VAL A 149 29.01 32.78 13.84
CA VAL A 149 29.64 31.48 14.07
C VAL A 149 28.75 30.59 14.95
N ASP A 150 28.15 31.14 16.00
CA ASP A 150 27.25 30.38 16.87
C ASP A 150 25.97 29.97 16.14
N SER A 151 25.40 30.84 15.31
CA SER A 151 24.26 30.51 14.44
C SER A 151 24.60 29.39 13.44
N LEU A 152 25.76 29.47 12.78
CA LEU A 152 26.22 28.45 11.85
C LEU A 152 26.49 27.10 12.56
N ARG A 153 27.05 27.12 13.78
CA ARG A 153 27.22 25.91 14.59
C ARG A 153 25.89 25.26 14.94
N GLN A 154 24.91 26.06 15.38
CA GLN A 154 23.56 25.55 15.64
C GLN A 154 22.95 24.92 14.39
N SER A 155 22.99 25.61 13.25
CA SER A 155 22.50 25.09 11.97
C SER A 155 23.19 23.78 11.57
N ASN A 156 24.51 23.69 11.70
CA ASN A 156 25.25 22.44 11.43
C ASN A 156 24.83 21.30 12.36
N THR A 157 24.60 21.56 13.65
CA THR A 157 24.12 20.52 14.57
C THR A 157 22.71 20.04 14.20
N GLU A 158 21.82 20.94 13.75
CA GLU A 158 20.50 20.56 13.25
C GLU A 158 20.60 19.70 11.99
N PHE A 159 21.47 20.07 11.04
CA PHE A 159 21.69 19.27 9.83
C PHE A 159 22.28 17.90 10.14
N ALA A 160 23.26 17.81 11.05
CA ALA A 160 23.83 16.54 11.49
C ALA A 160 22.77 15.63 12.14
N ASN A 161 21.90 16.20 12.98
CA ASN A 161 20.79 15.46 13.59
C ASN A 161 19.77 14.97 12.54
N LYS A 162 19.43 15.80 11.56
CA LYS A 162 18.54 15.41 10.44
C LYS A 162 19.17 14.31 9.59
N LEU A 163 20.48 14.39 9.32
CA LEU A 163 21.20 13.37 8.57
C LEU A 163 21.16 12.03 9.30
N ARG A 164 21.45 12.02 10.61
CA ARG A 164 21.40 10.83 11.44
C ARG A 164 20.00 10.22 11.49
N PHE A 165 18.97 11.05 11.65
CA PHE A 165 17.57 10.58 11.60
C PHE A 165 17.22 9.95 10.25
N ASN A 166 17.65 10.56 9.14
CA ASN A 166 17.40 10.01 7.81
C ASN A 166 18.13 8.68 7.62
N GLU A 167 19.39 8.54 8.07
CA GLU A 167 20.13 7.28 8.03
C GLU A 167 19.42 6.17 8.81
N GLU A 168 18.98 6.47 10.04
CA GLU A 168 18.20 5.54 10.86
C GLU A 168 16.88 5.14 10.16
N PHE A 169 16.18 6.10 9.57
CA PHE A 169 14.94 5.86 8.82
C PHE A 169 15.15 4.98 7.59
N TYR A 170 16.19 5.25 6.79
CA TYR A 170 16.50 4.43 5.61
C TYR A 170 16.92 3.03 5.99
N HIS A 171 17.68 2.88 7.08
CA HIS A 171 18.08 1.56 7.57
C HIS A 171 16.86 0.75 8.05
N GLU A 172 15.91 1.38 8.75
CA GLU A 172 14.66 0.71 9.14
C GLU A 172 13.79 0.35 7.93
N LEU A 173 13.73 1.22 6.92
CA LEU A 173 13.02 0.97 5.68
C LEU A 173 13.63 -0.20 4.90
N GLU A 174 14.95 -0.25 4.77
CA GLU A 174 15.69 -1.34 4.13
C GLU A 174 15.42 -2.68 4.84
N LYS A 175 15.48 -2.69 6.18
CA LYS A 175 15.15 -3.88 6.98
C LYS A 175 13.73 -4.37 6.74
N LYS A 176 12.74 -3.45 6.67
CA LYS A 176 11.34 -3.80 6.37
C LYS A 176 11.17 -4.34 4.94
N LEU A 177 11.87 -3.76 3.97
CA LEU A 177 11.84 -4.21 2.59
C LEU A 177 12.45 -5.60 2.43
N LEU A 178 13.60 -5.87 3.06
CA LEU A 178 14.23 -7.19 3.09
C LEU A 178 13.32 -8.24 3.71
N ALA A 179 12.74 -7.96 4.88
CA ALA A 179 11.80 -8.89 5.53
C ALA A 179 10.59 -9.22 4.64
N ARG A 180 10.04 -8.21 3.94
CA ARG A 180 8.93 -8.40 3.01
C ARG A 180 9.33 -9.20 1.76
N LEU A 181 10.58 -9.03 1.30
CA LEU A 181 11.13 -9.79 0.18
C LEU A 181 11.29 -11.27 0.56
N ASP A 182 11.85 -11.55 1.73
CA ASP A 182 11.96 -12.92 2.28
C ASP A 182 10.59 -13.60 2.44
N GLU A 183 9.58 -12.88 2.92
CA GLU A 183 8.21 -13.39 3.02
C GLU A 183 7.62 -13.73 1.64
N LYS A 184 7.86 -12.87 0.64
CA LYS A 184 7.39 -13.08 -0.73
C LYS A 184 8.12 -14.23 -1.41
N GLU A 185 9.41 -14.38 -1.18
CA GLU A 185 10.21 -15.51 -1.67
C GLU A 185 9.70 -16.83 -1.09
N LYS A 186 9.47 -16.88 0.24
CA LYS A 186 8.86 -18.06 0.88
C LYS A 186 7.50 -18.41 0.31
N ALA A 187 6.62 -17.42 0.13
CA ALA A 187 5.30 -17.63 -0.48
C ALA A 187 5.39 -18.12 -1.94
N CYS A 188 6.38 -17.62 -2.70
CA CYS A 188 6.63 -18.06 -4.07
C CYS A 188 7.09 -19.51 -4.10
N LEU A 189 8.04 -19.90 -3.24
CA LEU A 189 8.52 -21.27 -3.12
C LEU A 189 7.39 -22.23 -2.74
N THR A 190 6.54 -21.89 -1.77
CA THR A 190 5.38 -22.72 -1.42
C THR A 190 4.40 -22.89 -2.59
N SER A 191 4.16 -21.82 -3.36
CA SER A 191 3.30 -21.88 -4.54
C SER A 191 3.88 -22.74 -5.65
N VAL A 192 5.21 -22.75 -5.83
CA VAL A 192 5.90 -23.61 -6.79
C VAL A 192 5.78 -25.07 -6.38
N ASP A 193 5.98 -25.37 -5.10
CA ASP A 193 5.81 -26.73 -4.56
C ASP A 193 4.37 -27.24 -4.74
N ASP A 194 3.37 -26.39 -4.48
CA ASP A 194 1.97 -26.76 -4.66
C ASP A 194 1.59 -26.95 -6.14
N LEU A 195 2.13 -26.13 -7.05
CA LEU A 195 1.98 -26.35 -8.49
C LEU A 195 2.63 -27.67 -8.93
N ALA A 196 3.80 -28.02 -8.41
CA ALA A 196 4.44 -29.29 -8.71
C ALA A 196 3.60 -30.49 -8.24
N LYS A 197 3.03 -30.42 -7.02
CA LYS A 197 2.11 -31.45 -6.50
C LYS A 197 0.84 -31.57 -7.34
N GLN A 198 0.25 -30.44 -7.74
CA GLN A 198 -0.94 -30.46 -8.61
C GLN A 198 -0.64 -31.04 -9.99
N LYS A 199 0.53 -30.74 -10.56
CA LYS A 199 0.96 -31.33 -11.83
C LYS A 199 1.06 -32.85 -11.73
N ILE A 200 1.72 -33.37 -10.70
CA ILE A 200 1.82 -34.82 -10.45
C ILE A 200 0.42 -35.45 -10.33
N ARG A 201 -0.49 -34.82 -9.57
CA ARG A 201 -1.86 -35.31 -9.43
C ARG A 201 -2.62 -35.31 -10.76
N ASN A 202 -2.42 -34.29 -11.59
CA ASN A 202 -3.07 -34.21 -12.90
C ASN A 202 -2.54 -35.28 -13.87
N ASP A 203 -1.23 -35.52 -13.85
CA ASP A 203 -0.61 -36.60 -14.63
C ASP A 203 -1.15 -37.98 -14.19
N GLN A 204 -1.34 -38.19 -12.88
CA GLN A 204 -2.00 -39.40 -12.35
C GLN A 204 -3.45 -39.54 -12.83
N LEU A 205 -4.26 -38.47 -12.72
CA LEU A 205 -5.65 -38.49 -13.19
C LEU A 205 -5.75 -38.72 -14.70
N SER A 206 -4.80 -38.19 -15.48
CA SER A 206 -4.75 -38.42 -16.93
C SER A 206 -4.48 -39.90 -17.24
N GLU A 207 -3.60 -40.55 -16.47
CA GLU A 207 -3.33 -41.97 -16.63
C GLU A 207 -4.51 -42.84 -16.18
N ASP A 208 -5.14 -42.51 -15.05
CA ASP A 208 -6.35 -43.20 -14.59
C ASP A 208 -7.48 -43.09 -15.61
N ASN A 209 -7.68 -41.92 -16.21
CA ASN A 209 -8.66 -41.72 -17.29
C ASN A 209 -8.34 -42.59 -18.51
N ARG A 210 -7.06 -42.69 -18.90
CA ARG A 210 -6.62 -43.56 -20.01
C ARG A 210 -6.97 -45.02 -19.72
N VAL A 211 -6.70 -45.50 -18.51
CA VAL A 211 -7.04 -46.87 -18.09
C VAL A 211 -8.55 -47.10 -18.10
N ILE A 212 -9.35 -46.12 -17.65
CA ILE A 212 -10.82 -46.21 -17.69
C ILE A 212 -11.34 -46.25 -19.13
N GLU A 213 -10.78 -45.44 -20.02
CA GLU A 213 -11.14 -45.44 -21.45
C GLU A 213 -10.81 -46.79 -22.12
N GLU A 214 -9.63 -47.36 -21.83
CA GLU A 214 -9.25 -48.70 -22.29
C GLU A 214 -10.22 -49.77 -21.76
N GLN A 215 -10.57 -49.75 -20.47
CA GLN A 215 -11.54 -50.69 -19.90
C GLN A 215 -12.95 -50.52 -20.48
N TYR A 216 -13.38 -49.29 -20.75
CA TYR A 216 -14.66 -49.02 -21.37
C TYR A 216 -14.72 -49.57 -22.79
N GLN A 217 -13.64 -49.40 -23.56
CA GLN A 217 -13.52 -49.95 -24.91
C GLN A 217 -13.58 -51.48 -24.90
N ASP A 218 -12.85 -52.14 -23.99
CA ASP A 218 -12.88 -53.61 -23.84
C ASP A 218 -14.30 -54.13 -23.53
N VAL A 219 -15.04 -53.44 -22.65
CA VAL A 219 -16.42 -53.80 -22.31
C VAL A 219 -17.35 -53.63 -23.52
N MET A 220 -17.19 -52.54 -24.28
CA MET A 220 -17.96 -52.31 -25.50
C MET A 220 -17.70 -53.39 -26.54
N GLU A 221 -16.44 -53.73 -26.80
CA GLU A 221 -16.08 -54.80 -27.75
C GLU A 221 -16.60 -56.17 -27.31
N SER A 222 -16.53 -56.47 -26.01
CA SER A 222 -17.10 -57.68 -25.43
C SER A 222 -18.63 -57.73 -25.61
N MET A 223 -19.32 -56.61 -25.35
CA MET A 223 -20.77 -56.52 -25.52
C MET A 223 -21.20 -56.66 -27.00
N GLU A 224 -20.45 -56.07 -27.93
CA GLU A 224 -20.67 -56.23 -29.37
C GLU A 224 -20.47 -57.69 -29.79
N SER A 225 -19.40 -58.35 -29.33
CA SER A 225 -19.15 -59.76 -29.57
C SER A 225 -20.28 -60.65 -29.04
N VAL A 226 -20.74 -60.42 -27.80
CA VAL A 226 -21.89 -61.14 -27.22
C VAL A 226 -23.16 -60.89 -28.02
N SER A 227 -23.42 -59.67 -28.47
CA SER A 227 -24.60 -59.34 -29.27
C SER A 227 -24.59 -60.05 -30.63
N ILE A 228 -23.44 -60.11 -31.30
CA ILE A 228 -23.25 -60.83 -32.57
C ILE A 228 -23.49 -62.32 -32.35
N ASN A 229 -22.91 -62.92 -31.32
CA ASN A 229 -23.07 -64.34 -31.00
C ASN A 229 -24.52 -64.70 -30.66
N LEU A 230 -25.19 -63.90 -29.82
CA LEU A 230 -26.60 -64.10 -29.48
C LEU A 230 -27.50 -64.00 -30.71
N THR A 231 -27.21 -63.07 -31.63
CA THR A 231 -27.96 -62.94 -32.88
C THR A 231 -27.76 -64.15 -33.79
N ALA A 232 -26.53 -64.68 -33.87
CA ALA A 232 -26.22 -65.88 -34.62
C ALA A 232 -26.93 -67.12 -34.05
N ASP A 233 -26.86 -67.32 -32.72
CA ASP A 233 -27.51 -68.43 -32.02
C ASP A 233 -29.03 -68.36 -32.15
N PHE A 234 -29.61 -67.15 -32.02
CA PHE A 234 -31.04 -66.94 -32.21
C PHE A 234 -31.48 -67.29 -33.63
N ASN A 235 -30.72 -66.88 -34.65
CA ASN A 235 -31.02 -67.20 -36.04
C ASN A 235 -30.89 -68.71 -36.32
N ALA A 236 -29.86 -69.37 -35.77
CA ALA A 236 -29.68 -70.81 -35.89
C ALA A 236 -30.83 -71.58 -35.22
N SER A 237 -31.22 -71.18 -34.02
CA SER A 237 -32.36 -71.76 -33.30
C SER A 237 -33.69 -71.56 -34.04
N LYS A 238 -33.92 -70.35 -34.56
CA LYS A 238 -35.11 -70.04 -35.38
C LYS A 238 -35.18 -70.90 -36.63
N GLU A 239 -34.05 -71.09 -37.32
CA GLU A 239 -34.00 -71.93 -38.51
C GLU A 239 -34.21 -73.42 -38.17
N HIS A 240 -33.63 -73.89 -37.08
CA HIS A 240 -33.88 -75.25 -36.59
C HIS A 240 -35.36 -75.46 -36.25
N ALA A 241 -36.00 -74.52 -35.54
CA ALA A 241 -37.42 -74.56 -35.24
C ALA A 241 -38.27 -74.61 -36.52
N ARG A 242 -37.94 -73.78 -37.52
CA ARG A 242 -38.60 -73.77 -38.83
C ARG A 242 -38.48 -75.12 -39.55
N MET A 243 -37.30 -75.75 -39.49
CA MET A 243 -37.06 -77.07 -40.08
C MET A 243 -37.86 -78.16 -39.36
N VAL A 244 -37.90 -78.14 -38.02
CA VAL A 244 -38.69 -79.09 -37.23
C VAL A 244 -40.19 -78.93 -37.50
N GLU A 245 -40.70 -77.69 -37.56
CA GLU A 245 -42.11 -77.42 -37.92
C GLU A 245 -42.45 -77.94 -39.31
N LEU A 246 -41.56 -77.75 -40.30
CA LEU A 246 -41.75 -78.28 -41.65
C LEU A 246 -41.83 -79.80 -41.65
N GLN A 247 -40.91 -80.48 -40.95
CA GLN A 247 -40.90 -81.94 -40.83
C GLN A 247 -42.16 -82.47 -40.15
N LEU A 248 -42.60 -81.84 -39.05
CA LEU A 248 -43.81 -82.24 -38.34
C LEU A 248 -45.06 -82.05 -39.20
N ASN A 249 -45.16 -80.96 -39.95
CA ASN A 249 -46.28 -80.72 -40.86
C ASN A 249 -46.30 -81.71 -42.03
N ALA A 250 -45.13 -82.10 -42.55
CA ALA A 250 -45.01 -83.13 -43.57
C ALA A 250 -45.48 -84.50 -43.04
N LEU A 251 -44.99 -84.91 -41.86
CA LEU A 251 -45.38 -86.16 -41.19
C LEU A 251 -46.88 -86.22 -40.87
N ILE A 252 -47.48 -85.13 -40.38
CA ILE A 252 -48.94 -85.06 -40.16
C ILE A 252 -49.70 -85.21 -41.49
N SER A 253 -49.20 -84.60 -42.56
CA SER A 253 -49.81 -84.68 -43.89
C SER A 253 -49.73 -86.09 -44.46
N GLU A 254 -48.65 -86.83 -44.20
CA GLU A 254 -48.50 -88.24 -44.59
C GLU A 254 -49.36 -89.20 -43.75
N ILE A 255 -49.46 -88.97 -42.43
CA ILE A 255 -50.27 -89.86 -41.56
C ILE A 255 -51.76 -89.76 -41.86
N LYS A 256 -52.25 -88.57 -42.22
CA LYS A 256 -53.69 -88.29 -42.35
C LYS A 256 -54.43 -89.21 -43.34
N PRO A 257 -53.93 -89.49 -44.55
CA PRO A 257 -54.52 -90.48 -45.45
C PRO A 257 -54.53 -91.90 -44.86
N LEU A 258 -53.48 -92.34 -44.16
CA LEU A 258 -53.44 -93.66 -43.51
C LEU A 258 -54.48 -93.78 -42.40
N CYS A 259 -54.62 -92.75 -41.56
CA CYS A 259 -55.69 -92.70 -40.55
C CYS A 259 -57.09 -92.79 -41.20
N CYS A 260 -57.31 -92.10 -42.32
CA CYS A 260 -58.55 -92.19 -43.08
C CYS A 260 -58.78 -93.63 -43.60
N PHE A 261 -57.75 -94.26 -44.16
CA PHE A 261 -57.81 -95.66 -44.59
C PHE A 261 -58.23 -96.59 -43.46
N TYR A 262 -57.54 -96.55 -42.30
CA TYR A 262 -57.83 -97.47 -41.20
C TYR A 262 -59.22 -97.24 -40.60
N ALA A 263 -59.69 -95.99 -40.54
CA ALA A 263 -61.06 -95.69 -40.12
C ALA A 263 -62.09 -96.31 -41.09
N GLN A 264 -61.90 -96.14 -42.41
CA GLN A 264 -62.80 -96.72 -43.41
C GLN A 264 -62.73 -98.26 -43.45
N ALA A 265 -61.53 -98.82 -43.25
CA ALA A 265 -61.33 -100.26 -43.17
C ALA A 265 -62.05 -100.86 -41.96
N SER A 266 -61.96 -100.21 -40.80
CA SER A 266 -62.71 -100.58 -39.60
C SER A 266 -64.22 -100.52 -39.82
N ASP A 267 -64.72 -99.48 -40.50
CA ASP A 267 -66.15 -99.37 -40.85
C ASP A 267 -66.62 -100.52 -41.75
N ILE A 268 -65.86 -100.86 -42.79
CA ILE A 268 -66.19 -101.96 -43.71
C ILE A 268 -66.17 -103.31 -42.96
N LEU A 269 -65.16 -103.54 -42.12
CA LEU A 269 -65.09 -104.74 -41.29
C LEU A 269 -66.28 -104.84 -40.32
N SER A 270 -66.70 -103.72 -39.72
CA SER A 270 -67.88 -103.66 -38.84
C SER A 270 -69.16 -103.99 -39.61
N ILE A 271 -69.27 -103.57 -40.87
CA ILE A 271 -70.37 -103.96 -41.76
C ILE A 271 -70.32 -105.47 -42.04
N TYR A 272 -69.15 -106.04 -42.37
CA TYR A 272 -69.02 -107.49 -42.57
C TYR A 272 -69.39 -108.28 -41.32
N GLU A 273 -68.91 -107.86 -40.16
CA GLU A 273 -69.25 -108.47 -38.87
C GLU A 273 -70.76 -108.42 -38.62
N GLY A 274 -71.39 -107.27 -38.84
CA GLY A 274 -72.85 -107.10 -38.72
C GLY A 274 -73.63 -108.02 -39.66
N LEU A 275 -73.21 -108.13 -40.92
CA LEU A 275 -73.84 -109.01 -41.91
C LEU A 275 -73.72 -110.48 -41.52
N ILE A 276 -72.52 -110.91 -41.12
CA ILE A 276 -72.28 -112.29 -40.67
C ILE A 276 -73.13 -112.60 -39.44
N LYS A 277 -73.20 -111.69 -38.45
CA LYS A 277 -74.07 -111.83 -37.28
C LYS A 277 -75.55 -111.96 -37.66
N GLN A 278 -76.05 -111.13 -38.58
CA GLN A 278 -77.44 -111.22 -39.06
C GLN A 278 -77.74 -112.53 -39.80
N ILE A 279 -76.79 -113.03 -40.60
CA ILE A 279 -76.93 -114.30 -41.31
C ILE A 279 -76.99 -115.48 -40.33
N LEU A 280 -76.17 -115.44 -39.27
CA LEU A 280 -76.06 -116.49 -38.25
C LEU A 280 -77.09 -116.37 -37.10
N ASN A 281 -77.81 -115.24 -36.98
CA ASN A 281 -78.81 -115.06 -35.94
C ASN A 281 -80.01 -116.01 -36.15
N VAL A 282 -80.28 -116.82 -35.14
CA VAL A 282 -81.33 -117.87 -35.15
C VAL A 282 -82.71 -117.28 -34.81
N THR A 283 -82.73 -116.13 -34.15
CA THR A 283 -83.92 -115.56 -33.49
C THR A 283 -84.74 -114.62 -34.38
N GLU A 284 -84.13 -113.99 -35.39
CA GLU A 284 -84.79 -113.04 -36.28
C GLU A 284 -84.99 -113.62 -37.70
N PRO A 285 -86.24 -113.77 -38.17
CA PRO A 285 -86.53 -114.46 -39.43
C PRO A 285 -86.21 -113.63 -40.68
N ASN A 286 -86.18 -112.29 -40.60
CA ASN A 286 -85.98 -111.43 -41.78
C ASN A 286 -84.66 -110.67 -41.71
N ILE A 287 -83.75 -110.95 -42.64
CA ILE A 287 -82.58 -110.10 -42.85
C ILE A 287 -83.03 -108.96 -43.75
N SER A 288 -83.00 -107.72 -43.25
CA SER A 288 -83.18 -106.53 -44.09
C SER A 288 -81.83 -106.11 -44.67
N PHE A 289 -81.51 -106.64 -45.85
CA PHE A 289 -80.40 -106.08 -46.61
C PHE A 289 -80.84 -104.74 -47.18
N SER A 290 -80.09 -103.68 -46.90
CA SER A 290 -80.27 -102.43 -47.65
C SER A 290 -79.98 -102.74 -49.12
N PRO A 291 -80.90 -102.43 -50.06
CA PRO A 291 -80.67 -102.66 -51.49
C PRO A 291 -79.47 -101.88 -52.04
N ASN A 292 -78.96 -100.91 -51.26
CA ASN A 292 -77.79 -100.10 -51.59
C ASN A 292 -76.49 -100.59 -50.93
N LEU A 293 -76.50 -101.66 -50.14
CA LEU A 293 -75.35 -102.13 -49.37
C LEU A 293 -74.12 -102.45 -50.24
N ALA A 294 -74.31 -103.12 -51.37
CA ALA A 294 -73.20 -103.45 -52.29
C ALA A 294 -72.57 -102.17 -52.90
N LYS A 295 -73.41 -101.17 -53.20
CA LYS A 295 -72.97 -99.86 -53.70
C LYS A 295 -72.25 -99.06 -52.60
N GLU A 296 -72.73 -99.13 -51.36
CA GLU A 296 -72.10 -98.47 -50.21
C GLU A 296 -70.74 -99.09 -49.86
N LEU A 297 -70.66 -100.42 -49.82
CA LEU A 297 -69.39 -101.15 -49.60
C LEU A 297 -68.39 -100.86 -50.71
N SER A 298 -68.82 -100.87 -51.97
CA SER A 298 -67.94 -100.52 -53.11
C SER A 298 -67.47 -99.07 -53.04
N LYS A 299 -68.33 -98.15 -52.62
CA LYS A 299 -67.97 -96.74 -52.41
C LYS A 299 -66.95 -96.58 -51.28
N ARG A 300 -67.15 -97.24 -50.14
CA ARG A 300 -66.21 -97.20 -49.00
C ARG A 300 -64.87 -97.85 -49.36
N GLN A 301 -64.88 -98.97 -50.09
CA GLN A 301 -63.66 -99.60 -50.60
C GLN A 301 -62.91 -98.68 -51.56
N GLN A 302 -63.62 -97.95 -52.43
CA GLN A 302 -62.99 -96.96 -53.30
C GLN A 302 -62.35 -95.83 -52.48
N VAL A 303 -62.99 -95.35 -51.41
CA VAL A 303 -62.39 -94.35 -50.51
C VAL A 303 -61.15 -94.88 -49.79
N CYS A 304 -61.13 -96.16 -49.38
CA CYS A 304 -59.92 -96.82 -48.87
C CYS A 304 -58.79 -96.76 -49.91
N LYS A 305 -59.07 -97.16 -51.16
CA LYS A 305 -58.09 -97.13 -52.25
C LYS A 305 -57.59 -95.72 -52.53
N ASP A 306 -58.49 -94.74 -52.64
CA ASP A 306 -58.16 -93.33 -52.85
C ASP A 306 -57.30 -92.78 -51.70
N SER A 307 -57.51 -93.25 -50.47
CA SER A 307 -56.71 -92.85 -49.30
C SER A 307 -55.28 -93.42 -49.35
N CYS A 308 -55.10 -94.66 -49.81
CA CYS A 308 -53.77 -95.24 -50.04
C CYS A 308 -53.04 -94.54 -51.22
N GLU A 309 -53.75 -94.22 -52.30
CA GLU A 309 -53.17 -93.47 -53.42
C GLU A 309 -52.79 -92.04 -53.00
N ALA A 310 -53.62 -91.38 -52.19
CA ALA A 310 -53.31 -90.07 -51.64
C ALA A 310 -52.05 -90.10 -50.75
N PHE A 311 -51.86 -91.16 -49.95
CA PHE A 311 -50.62 -91.36 -49.20
C PHE A 311 -49.39 -91.42 -50.11
N GLU A 312 -49.42 -92.28 -51.14
CA GLU A 312 -48.29 -92.44 -52.06
C GLU A 312 -47.96 -91.15 -52.82
N ILE A 313 -48.99 -90.39 -53.22
CA ILE A 313 -48.79 -89.09 -53.89
C ILE A 313 -48.09 -88.12 -52.92
N ILE A 314 -48.62 -87.95 -51.71
CA ILE A 314 -48.07 -87.04 -50.70
C ILE A 314 -46.62 -87.43 -50.35
N ARG A 315 -46.38 -88.72 -50.14
CA ARG A 315 -45.05 -89.25 -49.87
C ARG A 315 -44.08 -89.01 -51.02
N SER A 316 -44.51 -89.22 -52.26
CA SER A 316 -43.67 -88.98 -53.44
C SER A 316 -43.33 -87.50 -53.63
N THR A 317 -44.20 -86.59 -53.18
CA THR A 317 -43.91 -85.15 -53.20
C THR A 317 -42.86 -84.79 -52.15
N PHE A 318 -42.98 -85.29 -50.93
CA PHE A 318 -42.00 -84.98 -49.87
C PHE A 318 -40.64 -85.68 -50.07
N ALA A 319 -40.61 -86.85 -50.70
CA ALA A 319 -39.38 -87.54 -51.07
C ALA A 319 -38.52 -86.76 -52.09
N LYS A 320 -39.14 -85.94 -52.96
CA LYS A 320 -38.41 -85.10 -53.92
C LYS A 320 -37.80 -83.85 -53.29
N ASP A 321 -38.40 -83.37 -52.20
CA ASP A 321 -37.99 -82.15 -51.51
C ASP A 321 -36.93 -82.41 -50.42
N ASN A 322 -36.39 -83.64 -50.32
CA ASN A 322 -35.39 -84.06 -49.31
C ASN A 322 -35.77 -83.73 -47.87
N VAL A 323 -37.07 -83.71 -47.55
CA VAL A 323 -37.57 -83.30 -46.22
C VAL A 323 -37.32 -84.38 -45.15
N HIS A 324 -36.90 -85.59 -45.55
CA HIS A 324 -37.01 -86.81 -44.74
C HIS A 324 -35.73 -87.67 -44.76
N GLN A 325 -35.17 -87.93 -43.56
CA GLN A 325 -34.09 -88.87 -43.28
C GLN A 325 -34.25 -89.51 -41.89
N ASN A 326 -35.46 -89.89 -41.48
CA ASN A 326 -35.71 -90.38 -40.12
C ASN A 326 -36.32 -91.78 -40.07
N ASP A 327 -36.12 -92.45 -38.94
CA ASP A 327 -36.70 -93.77 -38.61
C ASP A 327 -38.24 -93.78 -38.71
N ASP A 328 -38.89 -92.62 -38.53
CA ASP A 328 -40.34 -92.44 -38.69
C ASP A 328 -40.82 -92.72 -40.13
N ASP A 329 -39.97 -92.43 -41.13
CA ASP A 329 -40.30 -92.66 -42.54
C ASP A 329 -40.41 -94.15 -42.86
N GLN A 330 -39.59 -94.96 -42.18
CA GLN A 330 -39.64 -96.41 -42.28
C GLN A 330 -40.95 -96.94 -41.68
N GLN A 331 -41.31 -96.48 -40.48
CA GLN A 331 -42.56 -96.90 -39.84
C GLN A 331 -43.80 -96.52 -40.67
N LEU A 332 -43.83 -95.33 -41.28
CA LEU A 332 -44.92 -94.92 -42.17
C LEU A 332 -44.96 -95.75 -43.46
N SER A 333 -43.79 -96.19 -43.97
CA SER A 333 -43.74 -97.11 -45.13
C SER A 333 -44.34 -98.47 -44.80
N GLU A 334 -43.98 -99.01 -43.64
CA GLU A 334 -44.46 -100.29 -43.17
C GLU A 334 -45.97 -100.24 -42.94
N LEU A 335 -46.47 -99.14 -42.37
CA LEU A 335 -47.89 -98.92 -42.17
C LEU A 335 -48.65 -98.82 -43.50
N ALA A 336 -48.12 -98.08 -44.48
CA ALA A 336 -48.72 -97.99 -45.81
C ALA A 336 -48.71 -99.32 -46.56
N ALA A 337 -47.62 -100.08 -46.49
CA ALA A 337 -47.54 -101.42 -47.06
C ALA A 337 -48.57 -102.37 -46.39
N SER A 338 -48.74 -102.25 -45.08
CA SER A 338 -49.79 -102.96 -44.34
C SER A 338 -51.19 -102.57 -44.81
N ALA A 339 -51.45 -101.27 -44.98
CA ALA A 339 -52.71 -100.73 -45.50
C ALA A 339 -53.01 -101.24 -46.92
N ALA A 340 -52.05 -101.22 -47.84
CA ALA A 340 -52.21 -101.74 -49.20
C ALA A 340 -52.51 -103.25 -49.23
N ASN A 341 -51.84 -104.01 -48.37
CA ASN A 341 -52.13 -105.44 -48.20
C ASN A 341 -53.53 -105.68 -47.63
N MET A 342 -53.96 -104.87 -46.66
CA MET A 342 -55.28 -104.93 -46.07
C MET A 342 -56.36 -104.57 -47.08
N ASP A 343 -56.17 -103.51 -47.89
CA ASP A 343 -57.08 -103.13 -48.98
C ASP A 343 -57.27 -104.28 -49.97
N THR A 344 -56.16 -104.91 -50.39
CA THR A 344 -56.20 -106.05 -51.31
C THR A 344 -57.01 -107.22 -50.74
N ARG A 345 -56.82 -107.53 -49.46
CA ARG A 345 -57.58 -108.59 -48.77
C ARG A 345 -59.05 -108.22 -48.61
N MET A 346 -59.33 -107.00 -48.20
CA MET A 346 -60.68 -106.48 -48.06
C MET A 346 -61.42 -106.45 -49.38
N SER A 347 -60.78 -106.07 -50.49
CA SER A 347 -61.37 -106.10 -51.83
C SER A 347 -61.76 -107.52 -52.25
N ASN A 348 -60.94 -108.52 -51.95
CA ASN A 348 -61.28 -109.92 -52.17
C ASN A 348 -62.46 -110.35 -51.30
N ILE A 349 -62.45 -110.05 -49.99
CA ILE A 349 -63.56 -110.35 -49.08
C ILE A 349 -64.84 -109.63 -49.55
N ASN A 350 -64.74 -108.38 -50.00
CA ASN A 350 -65.86 -107.60 -50.49
C ASN A 350 -66.51 -108.26 -51.70
N ARG A 351 -65.69 -108.68 -52.67
CA ARG A 351 -66.16 -109.41 -53.85
C ARG A 351 -66.87 -110.69 -53.44
N ASP A 352 -66.27 -111.47 -52.55
CA ASP A 352 -66.82 -112.76 -52.10
C ASP A 352 -68.12 -112.55 -51.30
N MET A 353 -68.18 -111.53 -50.43
CA MET A 353 -69.36 -111.15 -49.66
C MET A 353 -70.49 -110.65 -50.56
N ILE A 354 -70.20 -109.81 -51.57
CA ILE A 354 -71.20 -109.35 -52.54
C ILE A 354 -71.74 -110.54 -53.34
N GLN A 355 -70.88 -111.43 -53.83
CA GLN A 355 -71.31 -112.65 -54.53
C GLN A 355 -72.14 -113.56 -53.63
N PHE A 356 -71.75 -113.72 -52.38
CA PHE A 356 -72.48 -114.52 -51.39
C PHE A 356 -73.86 -113.93 -51.08
N LEU A 357 -73.96 -112.62 -50.86
CA LEU A 357 -75.23 -111.92 -50.64
C LEU A 357 -76.16 -112.03 -51.86
N LEU A 358 -75.63 -111.86 -53.07
CA LEU A 358 -76.38 -112.07 -54.31
C LEU A 358 -76.86 -113.53 -54.41
N ALA A 359 -76.03 -114.52 -54.08
CA ALA A 359 -76.43 -115.92 -54.09
C ALA A 359 -77.53 -116.23 -53.05
N LEU A 360 -77.48 -115.60 -51.87
CA LEU A 360 -78.53 -115.70 -50.86
C LEU A 360 -79.86 -115.09 -51.33
N GLU A 361 -79.82 -113.96 -52.03
CA GLU A 361 -81.01 -113.31 -52.62
C GLU A 361 -81.66 -114.20 -53.70
N HIS A 362 -80.85 -114.81 -54.58
CA HIS A 362 -81.35 -115.66 -55.67
C HIS A 362 -81.79 -117.06 -55.20
N ARG A 363 -81.31 -117.53 -54.04
CA ARG A 363 -81.61 -118.87 -53.50
C ARG A 363 -81.87 -118.80 -51.98
N PRO A 364 -83.06 -118.38 -51.55
CA PRO A 364 -83.36 -118.19 -50.12
C PRO A 364 -83.23 -119.46 -49.28
N GLY A 365 -83.40 -120.66 -49.87
CA GLY A 365 -83.23 -121.95 -49.19
C GLY A 365 -81.79 -122.28 -48.75
N ILE A 366 -80.77 -121.62 -49.32
CA ILE A 366 -79.36 -121.80 -48.92
C ILE A 366 -79.15 -121.31 -47.48
N ARG A 367 -79.91 -120.30 -47.03
CA ARG A 367 -79.82 -119.79 -45.66
C ARG A 367 -80.17 -120.84 -44.63
N GLU A 368 -81.24 -121.61 -44.83
CA GLU A 368 -81.65 -122.65 -43.88
C GLU A 368 -80.62 -123.79 -43.81
N VAL A 369 -79.94 -124.09 -44.92
CA VAL A 369 -78.82 -125.06 -44.94
C VAL A 369 -77.61 -124.52 -44.16
N ILE A 370 -77.27 -123.24 -44.32
CA ILE A 370 -76.18 -122.60 -43.57
C ILE A 370 -76.54 -122.53 -42.08
N LYS A 371 -77.76 -122.12 -41.73
CA LYS A 371 -78.23 -122.12 -40.35
C LYS A 371 -78.14 -123.51 -39.72
N TYR A 372 -78.63 -124.55 -40.40
CA TYR A 372 -78.58 -125.93 -39.90
C TYR A 372 -77.15 -126.42 -39.72
N LYS A 373 -76.26 -126.15 -40.69
CA LYS A 373 -74.85 -126.59 -40.65
C LYS A 373 -74.03 -125.86 -39.59
N TYR A 374 -74.32 -124.59 -39.32
CA TYR A 374 -73.57 -123.75 -38.39
C TYR A 374 -74.29 -123.52 -37.05
N GLN A 375 -75.46 -124.14 -36.82
CA GLN A 375 -76.26 -124.02 -35.59
C GLN A 375 -75.53 -124.47 -34.31
N HIS A 376 -74.50 -125.31 -34.46
CA HIS A 376 -73.68 -125.80 -33.35
C HIS A 376 -72.55 -124.82 -32.96
N LEU A 377 -72.14 -123.91 -33.85
CA LEU A 377 -71.06 -122.95 -33.61
C LEU A 377 -71.53 -121.72 -32.81
N THR A 378 -72.80 -121.34 -32.95
CA THR A 378 -73.41 -120.23 -32.18
C THR A 378 -73.78 -120.59 -30.73
N LYS A 379 -73.55 -121.83 -30.28
CA LYS A 379 -73.73 -122.24 -28.87
C LYS A 379 -72.48 -122.11 -28.01
N SER A 380 -71.34 -121.70 -28.59
CA SER A 380 -70.04 -121.68 -27.91
C SER A 380 -69.28 -120.35 -28.01
N ILE A 381 -69.97 -119.29 -28.43
CA ILE A 381 -69.59 -117.87 -28.28
C ILE A 381 -70.75 -117.23 -27.53
#